data_AF-A0A9P6ETJ8-F1
#
_entry.id   AF-A0A9P6ETJ8-F1
#
_cell.length_a   1.000
_cell.length_b   1.000
_cell.length_c   1.000
_cell.angle_alpha   90.00
_cell.angle_beta   90.00
_cell.angle_gamma   90.00
#
_symmetry.space_group_name_H-M   'P 1'
#
loop_
_entity.id
_entity.type
_entity.pdbx_description
1 polymer ?
#
loop_
_entity_poly.entity_id
_entity_poly.type
_entity_poly.pdbx_seq_one_letter_code
_entity_poly.pdbx_strand_id
1 'polypeptide(L)'
;MLMYTFFRQFNYCLPSPVKSLPTEILHEVFSWIIFFREHDLSYQWPNIQDIPLYIGQICSLWRSVALKTPLLWRTLPVLELHYPESTRSAIQLIILEDLMRRLGPTSAFDFKIIVRSEVWGRHCVILDRLTHHSSQWRVANFQCHWELFMGESLGDIINRLPLLEKLELSIFSLMPEVPTSDIILILFFSSAPRLRSVAVAGFPVQWLKLPFAQFEEYKEAKVTINLFLHVSHPLLDNLTSLSLSSSTYLPVVEKPVTLPKLRRLGMTLDNGPFIPSLSFFYFSSLTSLRLESNSLDTLSS
;
A
#
# COMPACT_ATOMS: atom_id res chain seq x y z
N MET A 1 -43.34 1.08 -46.06
CA MET A 1 -42.21 1.68 -46.80
C MET A 1 -42.28 3.22 -46.69
N LEU A 2 -42.07 3.77 -45.49
CA LEU A 2 -41.89 5.23 -45.24
C LEU A 2 -41.33 5.53 -43.82
N MET A 3 -40.89 4.51 -43.06
CA MET A 3 -40.29 4.68 -41.71
C MET A 3 -38.82 4.24 -41.63
N TYR A 4 -38.26 3.68 -42.71
CA TYR A 4 -36.86 3.25 -42.77
C TYR A 4 -35.91 4.34 -43.29
N THR A 5 -36.44 5.45 -43.82
CA THR A 5 -35.65 6.56 -44.37
C THR A 5 -35.38 7.68 -43.36
N PHE A 6 -36.09 7.73 -42.23
CA PHE A 6 -35.91 8.83 -41.26
C PHE A 6 -34.69 8.64 -40.33
N PHE A 7 -34.34 7.39 -39.98
CA PHE A 7 -33.17 7.10 -39.14
C PHE A 7 -31.83 7.10 -39.89
N ARG A 8 -31.84 7.14 -41.23
CA ARG A 8 -30.62 7.12 -42.03
C ARG A 8 -30.10 8.51 -42.41
N GLN A 9 -30.86 9.57 -42.14
CA GLN A 9 -30.57 10.92 -42.61
C GLN A 9 -30.00 11.87 -41.53
N PHE A 10 -29.94 11.45 -40.26
CA PHE A 10 -29.37 12.24 -39.16
C PHE A 10 -27.95 11.82 -38.70
N ASN A 11 -27.32 10.83 -39.36
CA ASN A 11 -25.98 10.37 -39.01
C ASN A 11 -24.84 11.11 -39.73
N TYR A 12 -25.12 12.23 -40.39
CA TYR A 12 -24.12 13.10 -40.97
C TYR A 12 -24.19 14.48 -40.31
N CYS A 13 -23.13 14.86 -39.58
CA CYS A 13 -22.84 16.20 -39.08
C CYS A 13 -23.46 16.68 -37.76
N LEU A 14 -23.54 15.85 -36.72
CA LEU A 14 -23.42 16.38 -35.36
C LEU A 14 -22.20 15.77 -34.67
N PRO A 15 -21.19 16.56 -34.27
CA PRO A 15 -20.14 16.05 -33.41
C PRO A 15 -20.83 15.52 -32.14
N SER A 16 -20.55 14.27 -31.78
CA SER A 16 -21.00 13.70 -30.50
C SER A 16 -20.77 14.75 -29.41
N PRO A 17 -21.77 15.06 -28.55
CA PRO A 17 -21.63 16.08 -27.50
C PRO A 17 -20.40 15.88 -26.62
N VAL A 18 -19.93 14.63 -26.51
CA VAL A 18 -18.72 14.24 -25.78
C VAL A 18 -17.43 14.79 -26.41
N LYS A 19 -17.43 15.07 -27.72
CA LYS A 19 -16.29 15.67 -28.45
C LYS A 19 -16.23 17.19 -28.31
N SER A 20 -17.34 17.84 -27.92
CA SER A 20 -17.40 19.29 -27.67
C SER A 20 -17.22 19.65 -26.20
N LEU A 21 -16.95 18.67 -25.33
CA LEU A 21 -16.68 18.95 -23.92
C LEU A 21 -15.36 19.72 -23.79
N PRO A 22 -15.35 20.83 -23.03
CA PRO A 22 -14.11 21.51 -22.66
C PRO A 22 -13.17 20.58 -21.89
N THR A 23 -11.87 20.81 -22.02
CA THR A 23 -10.84 20.00 -21.36
C THR A 23 -10.96 20.05 -19.84
N GLU A 24 -11.47 21.14 -19.28
CA GLU A 24 -11.71 21.35 -17.85
C GLU A 24 -12.74 20.35 -17.32
N ILE A 25 -13.82 20.13 -18.09
CA ILE A 25 -14.86 19.15 -17.73
C ILE A 25 -14.30 17.73 -17.79
N LEU A 26 -13.41 17.45 -18.73
CA LEU A 26 -12.74 16.15 -18.80
C LEU A 26 -11.79 15.93 -17.60
N HIS A 27 -11.05 16.96 -17.20
CA HIS A 27 -10.23 16.90 -15.99
C HIS A 27 -11.09 16.66 -14.75
N GLU A 28 -12.25 17.32 -14.65
CA GLU A 28 -13.20 17.11 -13.55
C GLU A 28 -13.73 15.67 -13.54
N VAL A 29 -14.18 15.15 -14.68
CA VAL A 29 -14.61 13.75 -14.81
C VAL A 29 -13.48 12.78 -14.38
N PHE A 30 -12.24 13.05 -14.80
CA PHE A 30 -11.09 12.24 -14.41
C PHE A 30 -10.81 12.31 -12.91
N SER A 31 -10.99 13.49 -12.30
CA SER A 31 -10.85 13.67 -10.85
C SER A 31 -11.88 12.85 -10.08
N TRP A 32 -13.13 12.78 -10.57
CA TRP A 32 -14.16 11.93 -10.00
C TRP A 32 -13.81 10.45 -10.11
N ILE A 33 -13.32 10.00 -11.26
CA ILE A 33 -12.86 8.61 -11.46
C ILE A 33 -11.75 8.26 -10.46
N ILE A 34 -10.82 9.18 -10.19
CA ILE A 34 -9.75 9.00 -9.21
C ILE A 34 -10.32 8.98 -7.79
N PHE A 35 -11.19 9.95 -7.46
CA PHE A 35 -11.81 10.06 -6.14
C PHE A 35 -12.54 8.78 -5.73
N PHE A 36 -13.36 8.23 -6.62
CA PHE A 36 -14.07 6.97 -6.35
C PHE A 36 -13.13 5.77 -6.19
N ARG A 37 -11.96 5.79 -6.85
CA ARG A 37 -10.94 4.74 -6.67
C ARG A 37 -10.23 4.83 -5.33
N GLU A 38 -9.82 6.03 -4.92
CA GLU A 38 -9.07 6.21 -3.66
C GLU A 38 -9.87 5.78 -2.42
N HIS A 39 -11.20 5.92 -2.47
CA HIS A 39 -12.08 5.54 -1.37
C HIS A 39 -12.35 4.03 -1.31
N ASP A 40 -12.01 3.28 -2.35
CA ASP A 40 -12.06 1.83 -2.35
C ASP A 40 -10.64 1.24 -2.25
N LEU A 41 -10.18 1.08 -1.00
CA LEU A 41 -8.84 0.63 -0.64
C LEU A 41 -8.48 -0.77 -1.18
N SER A 42 -9.43 -1.49 -1.78
CA SER A 42 -9.22 -2.78 -2.44
C SER A 42 -8.79 -2.65 -3.92
N TYR A 43 -8.93 -1.48 -4.54
CA TYR A 43 -8.66 -1.24 -5.96
C TYR A 43 -7.24 -0.72 -6.22
N GLN A 44 -6.25 -1.56 -5.99
CA GLN A 44 -5.04 -1.46 -6.80
C GLN A 44 -5.30 -2.17 -8.12
N TRP A 45 -4.79 -1.66 -9.24
CA TRP A 45 -4.97 -2.29 -10.54
C TRP A 45 -4.41 -3.71 -10.52
N PRO A 46 -5.27 -4.74 -10.45
CA PRO A 46 -4.80 -6.12 -10.35
C PRO A 46 -4.09 -6.52 -11.65
N ASN A 47 -4.48 -5.91 -12.77
CA ASN A 47 -3.88 -6.13 -14.07
C ASN A 47 -3.49 -4.81 -14.75
N ILE A 48 -2.47 -4.90 -15.60
CA ILE A 48 -2.06 -3.85 -16.54
C ILE A 48 -3.21 -3.42 -17.44
N GLN A 49 -4.16 -4.32 -17.70
CA GLN A 49 -5.36 -4.03 -18.50
C GLN A 49 -6.30 -3.05 -17.82
N ASP A 50 -6.21 -2.91 -16.49
CA ASP A 50 -7.09 -2.03 -15.73
C ASP A 50 -6.58 -0.59 -15.69
N ILE A 51 -5.32 -0.33 -16.08
CA ILE A 51 -4.76 1.03 -16.23
C ILE A 51 -5.78 1.93 -16.97
N PRO A 52 -5.87 3.25 -16.69
CA PRO A 52 -6.88 4.16 -17.30
C PRO A 52 -6.80 4.34 -18.83
N LEU A 53 -6.18 3.41 -19.55
CA LEU A 53 -6.19 3.28 -20.99
C LEU A 53 -7.61 3.19 -21.57
N TYR A 54 -8.58 2.62 -20.82
CA TYR A 54 -9.98 2.56 -21.27
C TYR A 54 -10.59 3.95 -21.51
N ILE A 55 -10.22 4.96 -20.70
CA ILE A 55 -10.63 6.35 -20.87
C ILE A 55 -10.13 6.87 -22.23
N GLY A 56 -8.91 6.47 -22.60
CA GLY A 56 -8.33 6.77 -23.89
C GLY A 56 -8.97 6.04 -25.07
N GLN A 57 -9.88 5.07 -24.86
CA GLN A 57 -10.57 4.38 -25.95
C GLN A 57 -11.85 5.12 -26.41
N ILE A 58 -12.34 6.09 -25.62
CA ILE A 58 -13.59 6.81 -25.91
C ILE A 58 -13.47 7.70 -27.16
N CYS A 59 -12.48 8.60 -27.17
CA CYS A 59 -12.16 9.40 -28.35
C CYS A 59 -10.72 9.94 -28.27
N SER A 60 -10.23 10.53 -29.36
CA SER A 60 -8.88 11.11 -29.42
C SER A 60 -8.66 12.26 -28.43
N LEU A 61 -9.68 13.07 -28.16
CA LEU A 61 -9.63 14.14 -27.17
C LEU A 61 -9.41 13.58 -25.77
N TRP A 62 -10.26 12.62 -25.35
CA TRP A 62 -10.14 11.97 -24.04
C TRP A 62 -8.79 11.30 -23.86
N ARG A 63 -8.29 10.62 -24.91
CA ARG A 63 -6.93 10.07 -24.91
C ARG A 63 -5.89 11.16 -24.69
N SER A 64 -5.91 12.23 -25.47
CA SER A 64 -4.95 13.33 -25.36
C SER A 64 -4.93 13.96 -23.97
N VAL A 65 -6.11 14.22 -23.39
CA VAL A 65 -6.23 14.78 -22.04
C VAL A 65 -5.76 13.77 -20.99
N ALA A 66 -6.17 12.50 -21.09
CA ALA A 66 -5.78 11.47 -20.13
C ALA A 66 -4.26 11.25 -20.11
N LEU A 67 -3.62 11.20 -21.28
CA LEU A 67 -2.16 11.11 -21.42
C LEU A 67 -1.43 12.29 -20.75
N LYS A 68 -2.05 13.49 -20.73
CA LYS A 68 -1.49 14.71 -20.13
C LYS A 68 -1.93 14.94 -18.68
N THR A 69 -2.60 13.99 -18.05
CA THR A 69 -3.09 14.11 -16.67
C THR A 69 -2.31 13.16 -15.75
N PRO A 70 -1.19 13.58 -15.12
CA PRO A 70 -0.33 12.73 -14.29
C PRO A 70 -1.10 12.00 -13.17
N LEU A 71 -2.08 12.66 -12.58
CA LEU A 71 -2.94 12.13 -11.51
C LEU A 71 -3.64 10.82 -11.87
N LEU A 72 -3.97 10.59 -13.15
CA LEU A 72 -4.56 9.31 -13.60
C LEU A 72 -3.59 8.14 -13.49
N TRP A 73 -2.29 8.42 -13.61
CA TRP A 73 -1.20 7.45 -13.62
C TRP A 73 -0.54 7.29 -12.23
N ARG A 74 -1.08 7.96 -11.21
CA ARG A 74 -0.52 7.99 -9.84
C ARG A 74 -0.40 6.62 -9.20
N THR A 75 -1.34 5.72 -9.48
CA THR A 75 -1.35 4.36 -8.94
C THR A 75 -0.80 3.40 -9.98
N LEU A 76 0.37 2.85 -9.71
CA LEU A 76 1.00 1.85 -10.56
C LEU A 76 0.25 0.51 -10.49
N PRO A 77 0.28 -0.30 -11.57
CA PRO A 77 -0.21 -1.67 -11.51
C PRO A 77 0.59 -2.50 -10.50
N VAL A 78 -0.01 -3.59 -10.02
CA VAL A 78 0.70 -4.54 -9.16
C VAL A 78 1.90 -5.11 -9.92
N LEU A 79 3.09 -4.90 -9.36
CA LEU A 79 4.35 -5.39 -9.91
C LEU A 79 4.65 -6.74 -9.28
N GLU A 80 4.83 -7.77 -10.10
CA GLU A 80 5.07 -9.13 -9.64
C GLU A 80 6.49 -9.51 -10.00
N LEU A 81 7.37 -9.56 -9.00
CA LEU A 81 8.76 -9.93 -9.19
C LEU A 81 8.84 -11.46 -9.19
N HIS A 82 9.09 -12.00 -10.38
CA HIS A 82 9.35 -13.42 -10.63
C HIS A 82 10.84 -13.63 -10.85
N TYR A 83 11.38 -14.69 -10.25
CA TYR A 83 12.76 -15.13 -10.46
C TYR A 83 12.79 -16.58 -10.97
N PRO A 84 13.54 -16.89 -12.06
CA PRO A 84 14.31 -15.97 -12.91
C PRO A 84 13.42 -14.98 -13.67
N GLU A 85 14.02 -13.91 -14.22
CA GLU A 85 13.28 -12.91 -14.99
C GLU A 85 12.45 -13.56 -16.09
N SER A 86 11.16 -13.22 -16.11
CA SER A 86 10.21 -13.76 -17.07
C SER A 86 9.88 -12.73 -18.14
N THR A 87 9.27 -13.15 -19.25
CA THR A 87 8.67 -12.23 -20.23
C THR A 87 7.70 -11.25 -19.57
N ARG A 88 7.02 -11.68 -18.50
CA ARG A 88 6.12 -10.82 -17.72
C ARG A 88 6.88 -9.70 -16.99
N SER A 89 8.06 -10.00 -16.43
CA SER A 89 8.94 -9.01 -15.80
C SER A 89 9.41 -7.95 -16.82
N ALA A 90 9.77 -8.37 -18.04
CA ALA A 90 10.16 -7.45 -19.11
C ALA A 90 8.99 -6.52 -19.53
N ILE A 91 7.77 -7.05 -19.65
CA ILE A 91 6.58 -6.26 -19.96
C ILE A 91 6.28 -5.26 -18.83
N GLN A 92 6.37 -5.71 -17.56
CA GLN A 92 6.19 -4.83 -16.40
C GLN A 92 7.21 -3.69 -16.37
N LEU A 93 8.45 -3.95 -16.75
CA LEU A 93 9.48 -2.92 -16.83
C LEU A 93 9.16 -1.86 -17.90
N ILE A 94 8.76 -2.28 -19.11
CA ILE A 94 8.35 -1.35 -20.18
C ILE A 94 7.19 -0.46 -19.72
N ILE A 95 6.20 -1.06 -19.05
CA ILE A 95 5.03 -0.34 -18.55
C ILE A 95 5.43 0.61 -17.43
N LEU A 96 6.28 0.17 -16.50
CA LEU A 96 6.80 1.01 -15.43
C LEU A 96 7.50 2.25 -16.01
N GLU A 97 8.39 2.07 -16.99
CA GLU A 97 9.08 3.20 -17.62
C GLU A 97 8.13 4.16 -18.34
N ASP A 98 7.10 3.64 -19.03
CA ASP A 98 6.10 4.48 -19.67
C ASP A 98 5.24 5.26 -18.66
N LEU A 99 4.90 4.63 -17.54
CA LEU A 99 4.16 5.29 -16.45
C LEU A 99 5.01 6.35 -15.74
N MET A 100 6.28 6.07 -15.46
CA MET A 100 7.22 7.04 -14.89
C MET A 100 7.36 8.27 -15.80
N ARG A 101 7.44 8.06 -17.12
CA ARG A 101 7.49 9.16 -18.09
C ARG A 101 6.24 10.05 -18.04
N ARG A 102 5.06 9.45 -17.82
CA ARG A 102 3.77 10.17 -17.76
C ARG A 102 3.55 10.90 -16.43
N LEU A 103 4.02 10.31 -15.34
CA LEU A 103 3.99 10.94 -14.02
C LEU A 103 4.87 12.20 -13.99
N GLY A 104 6.02 12.14 -14.67
CA GLY A 104 7.00 13.20 -14.63
C GLY A 104 7.77 13.25 -13.30
N PRO A 105 8.74 14.17 -13.17
CA PRO A 105 9.69 14.18 -12.05
C PRO A 105 9.13 14.73 -10.73
N THR A 106 7.96 15.36 -10.74
CA THR A 106 7.38 16.03 -9.55
C THR A 106 6.17 15.31 -8.96
N SER A 107 5.59 14.35 -9.68
CA SER A 107 4.38 13.67 -9.24
C SER A 107 4.72 12.54 -8.28
N ALA A 108 4.07 12.54 -7.11
CA ALA A 108 4.15 11.42 -6.19
C ALA A 108 3.35 10.22 -6.73
N PHE A 109 3.69 8.99 -6.38
CA PHE A 109 2.99 7.79 -6.84
C PHE A 109 2.84 6.69 -5.79
N ASP A 110 1.92 5.79 -6.08
CA ASP A 110 1.51 4.68 -5.23
C ASP A 110 1.84 3.37 -5.95
N PHE A 111 2.38 2.39 -5.23
CA PHE A 111 2.70 1.09 -5.84
C PHE A 111 2.53 -0.08 -4.87
N LYS A 112 2.36 -1.26 -5.46
CA LYS A 112 2.47 -2.54 -4.77
C LYS A 112 3.40 -3.47 -5.52
N ILE A 113 4.32 -4.07 -4.78
CA ILE A 113 5.22 -5.11 -5.25
C ILE A 113 4.85 -6.41 -4.55
N ILE A 114 4.73 -7.49 -5.33
CA ILE A 114 4.61 -8.86 -4.84
C ILE A 114 5.84 -9.63 -5.30
N VAL A 115 6.58 -10.20 -4.35
CA VAL A 115 7.77 -11.03 -4.58
C VAL A 115 7.43 -12.44 -4.11
N ARG A 116 7.21 -13.34 -5.07
CA ARG A 116 6.72 -14.71 -4.78
C ARG A 116 7.82 -15.77 -4.66
N SER A 117 9.04 -15.45 -5.09
CA SER A 117 10.18 -16.37 -5.06
C SER A 117 11.24 -15.85 -4.09
N GLU A 118 12.08 -16.75 -3.58
CA GLU A 118 13.29 -16.38 -2.83
C GLU A 118 14.24 -15.62 -3.76
N VAL A 119 14.67 -14.43 -3.37
CA VAL A 119 15.46 -13.50 -4.22
C VAL A 119 16.87 -13.28 -3.68
N TRP A 120 17.40 -14.24 -2.89
CA TRP A 120 18.68 -14.12 -2.18
C TRP A 120 19.77 -13.45 -3.01
N GLY A 121 20.14 -12.22 -2.63
CA GLY A 121 21.28 -11.48 -3.19
C GLY A 121 21.20 -11.16 -4.68
N ARG A 122 20.01 -11.23 -5.31
CA ARG A 122 19.89 -11.00 -6.75
C ARG A 122 19.37 -9.60 -7.04
N HIS A 123 20.10 -8.92 -7.94
CA HIS A 123 19.71 -7.63 -8.51
C HIS A 123 18.34 -7.77 -9.20
N CYS A 124 17.41 -6.88 -8.89
CA CYS A 124 16.08 -6.87 -9.47
C CYS A 124 15.82 -5.55 -10.18
N VAL A 125 15.92 -5.55 -11.51
CA VAL A 125 15.88 -4.34 -12.33
C VAL A 125 14.63 -3.49 -12.09
N ILE A 126 13.47 -4.14 -11.87
CA ILE A 126 12.22 -3.44 -11.54
C ILE A 126 12.34 -2.72 -10.19
N LEU A 127 12.90 -3.38 -9.18
CA LEU A 127 13.11 -2.79 -7.87
C LEU A 127 14.11 -1.63 -7.94
N ASP A 128 15.22 -1.78 -8.65
CA ASP A 128 16.24 -0.73 -8.83
C ASP A 128 15.65 0.50 -9.53
N ARG A 129 14.79 0.28 -10.52
CA ARG A 129 14.06 1.37 -11.18
C ARG A 129 13.11 2.06 -10.20
N LEU A 130 12.38 1.32 -9.38
CA LEU A 130 11.49 1.92 -8.38
C LEU A 130 12.27 2.71 -7.33
N THR A 131 13.37 2.17 -6.81
CA THR A 131 14.19 2.82 -5.79
C THR A 131 14.87 4.08 -6.31
N HIS A 132 15.22 4.12 -7.60
CA HIS A 132 15.68 5.33 -8.27
C HIS A 132 14.67 6.49 -8.18
N HIS A 133 13.37 6.17 -8.19
CA HIS A 133 12.27 7.12 -8.05
C HIS A 133 11.71 7.22 -6.63
N SER A 134 12.47 6.79 -5.61
CA SER A 134 12.05 6.78 -4.19
C SER A 134 11.58 8.13 -3.65
N SER A 135 12.13 9.24 -4.18
CA SER A 135 11.73 10.59 -3.78
C SER A 135 10.26 10.92 -4.05
N GLN A 136 9.63 10.16 -4.95
CA GLN A 136 8.26 10.33 -5.39
C GLN A 136 7.30 9.34 -4.72
N TRP A 137 7.79 8.43 -3.88
CA TRP A 137 6.91 7.45 -3.25
C TRP A 137 5.96 8.13 -2.26
N ARG A 138 4.66 7.91 -2.43
CA ARG A 138 3.61 8.35 -1.51
C ARG A 138 3.05 7.18 -0.72
N VAL A 139 2.71 6.10 -1.41
CA VAL A 139 2.26 4.84 -0.82
C VAL A 139 3.11 3.69 -1.35
N ALA A 140 3.75 2.96 -0.44
CA ALA A 140 4.57 1.80 -0.77
C ALA A 140 4.01 0.54 -0.10
N ASN A 141 3.67 -0.47 -0.91
CA ASN A 141 3.22 -1.77 -0.42
C ASN A 141 4.18 -2.87 -0.89
N PHE A 142 4.79 -3.57 0.06
CA PHE A 142 5.68 -4.68 -0.17
C PHE A 142 5.04 -5.97 0.36
N GLN A 143 4.84 -6.92 -0.54
CA GLN A 143 4.41 -8.29 -0.25
C GLN A 143 5.54 -9.23 -0.65
N CYS A 144 6.46 -9.55 0.25
CA CYS A 144 7.74 -10.15 -0.14
C CYS A 144 8.32 -11.13 0.90
N HIS A 145 9.38 -11.83 0.52
CA HIS A 145 10.29 -12.46 1.49
C HIS A 145 11.11 -11.39 2.23
N TRP A 146 11.51 -11.68 3.48
CA TRP A 146 12.35 -10.77 4.28
C TRP A 146 13.71 -10.48 3.64
N GLU A 147 14.20 -11.39 2.80
CA GLU A 147 15.47 -11.27 2.07
C GLU A 147 15.51 -10.04 1.15
N LEU A 148 14.35 -9.51 0.73
CA LEU A 148 14.29 -8.29 -0.08
C LEU A 148 15.00 -7.12 0.63
N PHE A 149 14.90 -7.06 1.96
CA PHE A 149 15.52 -6.02 2.77
C PHE A 149 17.02 -6.21 3.02
N MET A 150 17.56 -7.37 2.62
CA MET A 150 19.00 -7.65 2.65
C MET A 150 19.68 -7.28 1.33
N GLY A 151 18.92 -6.97 0.28
CA GLY A 151 19.44 -6.60 -1.03
C GLY A 151 19.96 -5.15 -1.08
N GLU A 152 20.93 -4.90 -1.96
CA GLU A 152 21.55 -3.58 -2.14
C GLU A 152 20.56 -2.53 -2.67
N SER A 153 19.56 -2.92 -3.46
CA SER A 153 18.60 -2.02 -4.12
C SER A 153 17.85 -1.10 -3.16
N LEU A 154 17.52 -1.57 -1.95
CA LEU A 154 16.84 -0.77 -0.93
C LEU A 154 17.80 0.06 -0.06
N GLY A 155 19.12 -0.16 -0.15
CA GLY A 155 20.10 0.72 0.50
C GLY A 155 20.00 2.16 -0.01
N ASP A 156 19.69 2.32 -1.30
CA ASP A 156 19.66 3.63 -1.97
C ASP A 156 18.49 4.53 -1.57
N ILE A 157 17.46 3.99 -0.90
CA ILE A 157 16.28 4.78 -0.52
C ILE A 157 16.46 5.50 0.82
N ILE A 158 17.53 5.21 1.57
CA ILE A 158 17.83 5.89 2.83
C ILE A 158 17.91 7.40 2.58
N ASN A 159 17.16 8.18 3.37
CA ASN A 159 17.04 9.65 3.23
C ASN A 159 16.41 10.15 1.92
N ARG A 160 15.79 9.27 1.11
CA ARG A 160 15.16 9.64 -0.17
C ARG A 160 13.66 9.43 -0.18
N LEU A 161 12.99 9.54 0.98
CA LEU A 161 11.54 9.30 1.12
C LEU A 161 10.78 10.54 1.63
N PRO A 162 10.91 11.73 1.02
CA PRO A 162 10.31 12.97 1.50
C PRO A 162 8.78 13.01 1.40
N LEU A 163 8.19 12.21 0.49
CA LEU A 163 6.75 12.20 0.20
C LEU A 163 6.02 10.97 0.74
N LEU A 164 6.72 10.02 1.37
CA LEU A 164 6.13 8.75 1.79
C LEU A 164 5.16 8.98 2.95
N GLU A 165 3.87 8.73 2.71
CA GLU A 165 2.76 8.91 3.65
C GLU A 165 2.29 7.58 4.25
N LYS A 166 2.35 6.51 3.46
CA LYS A 166 1.86 5.19 3.85
C LYS A 166 2.81 4.07 3.45
N LEU A 167 3.09 3.18 4.40
CA LEU A 167 3.95 2.00 4.21
C LEU A 167 3.21 0.74 4.64
N GLU A 168 3.13 -0.24 3.75
CA GLU A 168 2.57 -1.56 4.06
C GLU A 168 3.62 -2.64 3.77
N LEU A 169 4.00 -3.39 4.79
CA LEU A 169 4.97 -4.48 4.72
C LEU A 169 4.26 -5.79 5.09
N SER A 170 4.26 -6.76 4.19
CA SER A 170 3.70 -8.08 4.43
C SER A 170 4.71 -9.14 4.03
N ILE A 171 5.19 -9.87 5.02
CA ILE A 171 6.21 -10.89 4.85
C ILE A 171 5.58 -12.27 5.02
N PHE A 172 5.85 -13.15 4.06
CA PHE A 172 5.23 -14.47 4.00
C PHE A 172 6.18 -15.61 4.37
N SER A 173 7.48 -15.34 4.52
CA SER A 173 8.47 -16.34 4.87
C SER A 173 8.84 -16.33 6.34
N LEU A 174 9.11 -17.52 6.87
CA LEU A 174 9.68 -17.69 8.19
C LEU A 174 11.11 -17.14 8.16
N MET A 175 11.41 -16.22 9.07
CA MET A 175 12.79 -15.83 9.29
C MET A 175 13.55 -17.05 9.82
N PRO A 176 14.78 -17.31 9.36
CA PRO A 176 15.63 -18.26 10.05
C PRO A 176 15.80 -17.79 11.51
N GLU A 177 15.94 -18.73 12.45
CA GLU A 177 16.28 -18.41 13.83
C GLU A 177 17.65 -17.74 13.86
N VAL A 178 17.70 -16.41 13.71
CA VAL A 178 18.96 -15.67 13.71
C VAL A 178 19.51 -15.69 15.13
N PRO A 179 20.78 -16.09 15.35
CA PRO A 179 21.41 -15.99 16.65
C PRO A 179 21.42 -14.52 17.09
N THR A 180 20.98 -14.31 18.33
CA THR A 180 20.62 -13.05 19.02
C THR A 180 21.65 -11.92 19.05
N SER A 181 22.80 -12.03 18.36
CA SER A 181 23.92 -11.12 18.51
C SER A 181 23.90 -9.92 17.55
N ASP A 182 23.36 -10.08 16.34
CA ASP A 182 23.36 -9.03 15.31
C ASP A 182 21.95 -8.79 14.77
N ILE A 183 21.16 -8.00 15.49
CA ILE A 183 19.87 -7.52 14.96
C ILE A 183 20.18 -6.58 13.80
N ILE A 184 19.90 -7.02 12.57
CA ILE A 184 20.01 -6.17 11.39
C ILE A 184 18.86 -5.16 11.42
N LEU A 185 19.18 -3.94 11.84
CA LEU A 185 18.23 -2.82 11.80
C LEU A 185 18.08 -2.34 10.35
N ILE A 186 16.88 -2.47 9.82
CA ILE A 186 16.45 -1.89 8.55
C ILE A 186 16.20 -0.40 8.77
N LEU A 187 17.11 0.42 8.25
CA LEU A 187 17.09 1.88 8.40
C LEU A 187 16.38 2.61 7.25
N PHE A 188 15.97 1.89 6.21
CA PHE A 188 15.49 2.46 4.94
C PHE A 188 14.37 3.49 5.11
N PHE A 189 13.45 3.23 6.03
CA PHE A 189 12.26 4.05 6.25
C PHE A 189 12.40 5.05 7.42
N SER A 190 13.59 5.13 8.03
CA SER A 190 13.81 5.98 9.21
C SER A 190 13.68 7.48 8.93
N SER A 191 13.98 7.90 7.69
CA SER A 191 13.99 9.30 7.25
C SER A 191 12.80 9.63 6.33
N ALA A 192 11.61 9.16 6.70
CA ALA A 192 10.36 9.44 5.99
C ALA A 192 9.51 10.45 6.78
N PRO A 193 9.68 11.78 6.62
CA PRO A 193 9.09 12.80 7.50
C PRO A 193 7.57 12.99 7.35
N ARG A 194 6.94 12.33 6.38
CA ARG A 194 5.49 12.39 6.13
C ARG A 194 4.76 11.08 6.45
N LEU A 195 5.48 10.07 6.92
CA LEU A 195 4.95 8.73 7.13
C LEU A 195 3.97 8.74 8.31
N ARG A 196 2.67 8.55 8.02
CA ARG A 196 1.57 8.62 8.99
C ARG A 196 0.86 7.28 9.18
N SER A 197 0.83 6.44 8.15
CA SER A 197 0.11 5.17 8.16
C SER A 197 1.08 4.01 7.91
N VAL A 198 1.21 3.09 8.86
CA VAL A 198 2.09 1.92 8.74
C VAL A 198 1.32 0.64 9.01
N ALA A 199 1.44 -0.33 8.10
CA ALA A 199 0.96 -1.70 8.30
C ALA A 199 2.12 -2.68 8.20
N VAL A 200 2.33 -3.54 9.19
CA VAL A 200 3.35 -4.59 9.18
C VAL A 200 2.69 -5.94 9.43
N ALA A 201 3.02 -6.95 8.63
CA ALA A 201 2.50 -8.30 8.77
C ALA A 201 3.62 -9.33 8.62
N GLY A 202 3.74 -10.27 9.55
CA GLY A 202 4.72 -11.37 9.47
C GLY A 202 6.19 -10.93 9.57
N PHE A 203 6.46 -9.73 10.09
CA PHE A 203 7.82 -9.22 10.27
C PHE A 203 8.02 -8.61 11.67
N PRO A 204 9.13 -8.90 12.38
CA PRO A 204 9.41 -8.27 13.66
C PRO A 204 9.63 -6.76 13.51
N VAL A 205 8.73 -5.94 14.06
CA VAL A 205 8.86 -4.46 13.96
C VAL A 205 10.13 -3.94 14.60
N GLN A 206 10.70 -4.67 15.58
CA GLN A 206 11.93 -4.31 16.28
C GLN A 206 13.15 -4.23 15.35
N TRP A 207 13.04 -4.78 14.14
CA TRP A 207 14.08 -4.70 13.11
C TRP A 207 13.88 -3.49 12.20
N LEU A 208 12.78 -2.77 12.30
CA LEU A 208 12.50 -1.56 11.52
C LEU A 208 12.78 -0.32 12.35
N LYS A 209 13.69 0.55 11.90
CA LYS A 209 13.79 1.90 12.45
C LYS A 209 12.78 2.79 11.73
N LEU A 210 11.73 3.19 12.44
CA LEU A 210 10.65 4.02 11.91
C LEU A 210 10.47 5.32 12.70
N PRO A 211 9.95 6.39 12.07
CA PRO A 211 9.61 7.64 12.74
C PRO A 211 8.27 7.53 13.48
N PHE A 212 8.21 6.75 14.56
CA PHE A 212 6.96 6.44 15.29
C PHE A 212 6.20 7.69 15.77
N ALA A 213 6.91 8.77 16.10
CA ALA A 213 6.38 10.04 16.66
C ALA A 213 5.23 10.67 15.86
N GLN A 214 5.17 10.40 14.55
CA GLN A 214 4.25 11.04 13.60
C GLN A 214 3.15 10.09 13.10
N PHE A 215 3.07 8.87 13.64
CA PHE A 215 2.07 7.90 13.20
C PHE A 215 0.67 8.28 13.67
N GLU A 216 -0.28 8.24 12.74
CA GLU A 216 -1.70 8.43 12.96
C GLU A 216 -2.45 7.09 12.89
N GLU A 217 -1.97 6.18 12.05
CA GLU A 217 -2.54 4.85 11.85
C GLU A 217 -1.43 3.78 11.91
N TYR A 218 -1.66 2.76 12.72
CA TYR A 218 -0.75 1.62 12.84
C TYR A 218 -1.53 0.32 12.79
N LYS A 219 -1.07 -0.60 11.93
CA LYS A 219 -1.62 -1.95 11.81
C LYS A 219 -0.50 -2.97 11.94
N GLU A 220 -0.74 -3.99 12.76
CA GLU A 220 0.19 -5.09 12.91
C GLU A 220 -0.53 -6.43 12.79
N ALA A 221 0.03 -7.37 12.04
CA ALA A 221 -0.57 -8.68 11.80
C ALA A 221 0.41 -9.85 11.88
N LYS A 222 -0.10 -11.03 12.24
CA LYS A 222 0.68 -12.27 12.39
C LYS A 222 1.86 -12.09 13.36
N VAL A 223 1.56 -11.51 14.52
CA VAL A 223 2.53 -11.16 15.57
C VAL A 223 3.06 -12.41 16.27
N THR A 224 4.40 -12.59 16.28
CA THR A 224 5.08 -13.63 17.07
C THR A 224 5.51 -13.04 18.42
N ILE A 225 4.67 -13.21 19.45
CA ILE A 225 4.93 -13.29 20.91
C ILE A 225 5.66 -12.12 21.63
N ASN A 226 6.52 -11.29 21.01
CA ASN A 226 7.38 -10.33 21.74
C ASN A 226 7.12 -8.83 21.47
N LEU A 227 5.99 -8.48 20.85
CA LEU A 227 5.80 -7.14 20.26
C LEU A 227 5.15 -6.07 21.14
N PHE A 228 4.56 -6.44 22.28
CA PHE A 228 3.87 -5.48 23.16
C PHE A 228 4.78 -4.40 23.76
N LEU A 229 6.11 -4.58 23.71
CA LEU A 229 7.10 -3.60 24.17
C LEU A 229 7.13 -2.31 23.32
N HIS A 230 6.51 -2.29 22.14
CA HIS A 230 6.51 -1.12 21.24
C HIS A 230 5.22 -0.30 21.27
N VAL A 231 4.08 -0.88 21.70
CA VAL A 231 2.86 -0.07 21.87
C VAL A 231 2.98 0.82 23.11
N SER A 232 3.79 0.43 24.09
CA SER A 232 4.25 1.27 25.20
C SER A 232 5.29 2.32 24.82
N HIS A 233 5.69 2.41 23.54
CA HIS A 233 6.68 3.41 23.14
C HIS A 233 6.05 4.80 23.33
N PRO A 234 6.67 5.71 24.11
CA PRO A 234 6.17 7.08 24.34
C PRO A 234 6.14 7.95 23.06
N LEU A 235 6.39 7.36 21.89
CA LEU A 235 6.35 8.03 20.59
C LEU A 235 5.01 7.80 19.86
N LEU A 236 4.06 7.02 20.40
CA LEU A 236 2.76 6.80 19.75
C LEU A 236 1.66 7.76 20.22
N ASP A 237 2.03 8.91 20.79
CA ASP A 237 1.07 9.91 21.32
C ASP A 237 0.11 10.49 20.27
N ASN A 238 0.47 10.41 18.99
CA ASN A 238 -0.33 10.90 17.87
C ASN A 238 -1.26 9.84 17.26
N LEU A 239 -1.21 8.61 17.75
CA LEU A 239 -1.93 7.50 17.15
C LEU A 239 -3.45 7.66 17.32
N THR A 240 -4.19 7.65 16.21
CA THR A 240 -5.64 7.76 16.16
C THR A 240 -6.33 6.44 15.84
N SER A 241 -5.63 5.54 15.13
CA SER A 241 -6.13 4.23 14.73
C SER A 241 -5.08 3.15 14.98
N LEU A 242 -5.46 2.10 15.71
CA LEU A 242 -4.63 0.95 16.01
C LEU A 242 -5.36 -0.33 15.60
N SER A 243 -4.73 -1.18 14.81
CA SER A 243 -5.26 -2.49 14.44
C SER A 243 -4.23 -3.57 14.72
N LEU A 244 -4.54 -4.51 15.61
CA LEU A 244 -3.64 -5.60 15.98
C LEU A 244 -4.28 -6.93 15.62
N SER A 245 -3.58 -7.80 14.90
CA SER A 245 -4.01 -9.19 14.72
C SER A 245 -2.92 -10.16 15.12
N SER A 246 -3.20 -11.01 16.10
CA SER A 246 -2.25 -11.97 16.65
C SER A 246 -2.77 -13.40 16.52
N SER A 247 -1.88 -14.31 16.16
CA SER A 247 -2.13 -15.75 16.18
C SER A 247 -1.90 -16.39 17.55
N THR A 248 -1.34 -15.62 18.50
CA THR A 248 -0.95 -16.08 19.84
C THR A 248 -1.45 -15.14 20.94
N TYR A 249 -1.50 -15.63 22.17
CA TYR A 249 -1.84 -14.82 23.34
C TYR A 249 -0.94 -13.59 23.44
N LEU A 250 -1.55 -12.44 23.71
CA LEU A 250 -0.79 -11.21 23.94
C LEU A 250 -0.07 -11.33 25.29
N PRO A 251 1.24 -11.01 25.36
CA PRO A 251 1.99 -11.12 26.60
C PRO A 251 1.45 -10.15 27.65
N VAL A 252 1.55 -10.55 28.92
CA VAL A 252 1.18 -9.72 30.06
C VAL A 252 2.17 -8.56 30.14
N VAL A 253 1.69 -7.32 30.01
CA VAL A 253 2.52 -6.12 30.09
C VAL A 253 2.61 -5.68 31.55
N GLU A 254 3.82 -5.41 32.05
CA GLU A 254 4.01 -4.95 33.43
C GLU A 254 3.50 -3.51 33.66
N LYS A 255 3.46 -2.69 32.60
CA LYS A 255 3.02 -1.30 32.66
C LYS A 255 1.89 -1.05 31.66
N PRO A 256 0.82 -0.37 32.10
CA PRO A 256 -0.25 -0.03 31.19
C PRO A 256 0.17 1.04 30.19
N VAL A 257 -0.33 0.91 28.98
CA VAL A 257 -0.07 1.78 27.84
C VAL A 257 -1.17 2.83 27.73
N THR A 258 -0.78 4.10 27.73
CA THR A 258 -1.70 5.24 27.52
C THR A 258 -1.64 5.69 26.07
N LEU A 259 -2.77 5.66 25.36
CA LEU A 259 -2.88 6.18 23.99
C LEU A 259 -3.95 7.30 23.95
N PRO A 260 -3.59 8.54 24.30
CA PRO A 260 -4.56 9.58 24.62
C PRO A 260 -5.40 10.04 23.42
N LYS A 261 -4.85 9.95 22.20
CA LYS A 261 -5.53 10.37 20.96
C LYS A 261 -6.20 9.22 20.21
N LEU A 262 -6.14 7.99 20.74
CA LEU A 262 -6.67 6.83 20.04
C LEU A 262 -8.19 6.90 19.97
N ARG A 263 -8.71 6.85 18.75
CA ARG A 263 -10.15 6.90 18.45
C ARG A 263 -10.68 5.56 17.96
N ARG A 264 -9.86 4.78 17.26
CA ARG A 264 -10.23 3.50 16.64
C ARG A 264 -9.27 2.41 17.12
N LEU A 265 -9.82 1.35 17.72
CA LEU A 265 -9.08 0.14 18.08
C LEU A 265 -9.71 -1.06 17.41
N GLY A 266 -8.93 -1.78 16.62
CA GLY A 266 -9.25 -3.09 16.07
C GLY A 266 -8.34 -4.15 16.67
N MET A 267 -8.91 -5.24 17.19
CA MET A 267 -8.14 -6.40 17.61
C MET A 267 -8.73 -7.67 17.01
N THR A 268 -7.89 -8.47 16.38
CA THR A 268 -8.26 -9.78 15.85
C THR A 268 -7.40 -10.84 16.52
N LEU A 269 -8.00 -11.88 17.10
CA LEU A 269 -7.28 -12.97 17.75
C LEU A 269 -7.68 -14.29 17.08
N ASP A 270 -6.69 -15.04 16.58
CA ASP A 270 -6.97 -16.36 16.01
C ASP A 270 -7.23 -17.39 17.11
N ASN A 271 -6.63 -17.24 18.30
CA ASN A 271 -6.86 -18.11 19.46
C ASN A 271 -6.73 -17.31 20.78
N GLY A 272 -7.75 -17.39 21.64
CA GLY A 272 -7.69 -16.86 23.03
C GLY A 272 -8.64 -15.70 23.36
N PRO A 273 -8.84 -15.39 24.66
CA PRO A 273 -9.76 -14.34 25.11
C PRO A 273 -9.16 -12.93 24.96
N PHE A 274 -9.96 -11.95 24.49
CA PHE A 274 -9.57 -10.53 24.39
C PHE A 274 -9.35 -9.83 25.74
N ILE A 275 -10.02 -10.32 26.78
CA ILE A 275 -10.24 -9.58 28.04
C ILE A 275 -8.94 -9.32 28.81
N PRO A 276 -8.01 -10.28 28.98
CA PRO A 276 -6.73 -10.00 29.63
C PRO A 276 -5.89 -8.98 28.85
N SER A 277 -6.08 -8.88 27.53
CA SER A 277 -5.26 -8.04 26.66
C SER A 277 -5.68 -6.57 26.63
N LEU A 278 -6.96 -6.27 26.88
CA LEU A 278 -7.48 -4.90 26.89
C LEU A 278 -7.22 -4.16 28.21
N SER A 279 -7.05 -4.87 29.33
CA SER A 279 -6.77 -4.25 30.64
C SER A 279 -5.44 -3.50 30.70
N PHE A 280 -4.56 -3.71 29.72
CA PHE A 280 -3.28 -3.02 29.63
C PHE A 280 -3.39 -1.65 28.96
N PHE A 281 -4.54 -1.27 28.40
CA PHE A 281 -4.68 -0.01 27.70
C PHE A 281 -5.58 0.97 28.44
N TYR A 282 -5.12 2.21 28.54
CA TYR A 282 -5.96 3.34 28.95
C TYR A 282 -6.32 4.16 27.72
N PHE A 283 -7.62 4.20 27.41
CA PHE A 283 -8.15 4.97 26.31
C PHE A 283 -9.03 6.11 26.83
N SER A 284 -8.60 7.36 26.65
CA SER A 284 -9.39 8.54 27.01
C SER A 284 -10.29 9.04 25.89
N SER A 285 -9.99 8.69 24.64
CA SER A 285 -10.66 9.25 23.44
C SER A 285 -11.28 8.20 22.50
N LEU A 286 -11.44 6.95 22.97
CA LEU A 286 -11.89 5.85 22.12
C LEU A 286 -13.33 6.05 21.66
N THR A 287 -13.55 5.98 20.36
CA THR A 287 -14.87 6.13 19.73
C THR A 287 -15.36 4.87 19.04
N SER A 288 -14.43 3.98 18.66
CA SER A 288 -14.73 2.76 17.92
C SER A 288 -13.84 1.64 18.40
N LEU A 289 -14.47 0.52 18.79
CA LEU A 289 -13.82 -0.71 19.23
C LEU A 289 -14.34 -1.86 18.38
N ARG A 290 -13.44 -2.57 17.70
CA ARG A 290 -13.73 -3.76 16.92
C ARG A 290 -12.90 -4.93 17.46
N LEU A 291 -13.58 -5.98 17.92
CA LEU A 291 -12.95 -7.19 18.42
C LEU A 291 -13.45 -8.37 17.57
N GLU A 292 -12.54 -9.12 16.97
CA GLU A 292 -12.87 -10.25 16.08
C GLU A 292 -12.09 -11.49 16.47
N SER A 293 -12.78 -12.57 16.84
CA SER A 293 -12.13 -13.86 17.09
C SER A 293 -12.32 -14.76 15.88
N ASN A 294 -11.23 -15.23 15.31
CA ASN A 294 -11.28 -16.27 14.29
C ASN A 294 -11.22 -17.64 14.99
N SER A 295 -12.23 -17.98 15.78
CA SER A 295 -12.35 -19.34 16.30
C SER A 295 -12.58 -20.30 15.13
N LEU A 296 -11.58 -21.13 14.81
CA LEU A 296 -11.74 -22.30 13.95
C LEU A 296 -12.61 -23.34 14.67
N ASP A 297 -13.90 -23.06 14.81
CA ASP A 297 -14.86 -24.08 15.23
C ASP A 297 -15.33 -24.87 13.99
N THR A 298 -14.84 -26.11 13.92
CA THR A 298 -15.47 -27.28 13.29
C THR A 298 -15.50 -27.41 11.75
N LEU A 299 -14.49 -28.09 11.21
CA LEU A 299 -14.70 -29.08 10.14
C LEU A 299 -14.09 -30.41 10.58
N SER A 300 -14.81 -31.09 11.46
CA SER A 300 -14.73 -32.53 11.65
C SER A 300 -16.11 -33.12 11.42
N SER A 301 -16.28 -33.75 10.27
CA SER A 301 -17.28 -34.80 10.04
C SER A 301 -16.67 -35.81 9.08
#